data_AF-A0A1I7UU49-F1
#
_entry.id   AF-A0A1I7UU49-F1
#
_cell.length_a   1.000
_cell.length_b   1.000
_cell.length_c   1.000
_cell.angle_alpha   90.00
_cell.angle_beta   90.00
_cell.angle_gamma   90.00
#
_symmetry.space_group_name_H-M   'P 1'
#
loop_
_entity.id
_entity.type
_entity.pdbx_description
1 polymer ?
#
loop_
_entity_poly.entity_id
_entity_poly.type
_entity_poly.pdbx_seq_one_letter_code
_entity_poly.pdbx_strand_id
1 'polypeptide(L)'
;MVRLNRTAIYSFLLVFIVLMYLQRLRNKYFLQNQESEDLNLQKERPPLIEYTIEKFGVEGDRQNYSIQTEKHSDEYCIGYSFLKATETFREPDGLEPVTLATHATSDMIDAIEMMPQLWDGPISIGVFVDYHSSNVLEFLSEIHRCDIRFRRKMTVHFAFRRAPFQAECPLFELKHSNRSCQEFYASHEYLRNSIVGPFQLYPSNLMRNIARKGAQSDIHFIMDGDMIPSQDFATKIKPIANEIVDGKSRRVLAIRRFETSHGADIPRDHRKLLKSKRLHKTFEFHHRFFAAGHHIDGLDDWFRASGHSDMVSTKEVAYPLFSVED
;
A
#
# COMPACT_ATOMS: atom_id res chain seq x y z
N MET A 1 45.70 50.70 13.45
CA MET A 1 46.02 49.53 12.58
C MET A 1 46.09 48.28 13.43
N VAL A 2 45.03 47.47 13.47
CA VAL A 2 45.04 46.18 14.19
C VAL A 2 45.69 45.15 13.26
N ARG A 3 46.89 44.67 13.60
CA ARG A 3 47.55 43.57 12.88
C ARG A 3 46.78 42.28 13.17
N LEU A 4 46.01 41.79 12.20
CA LEU A 4 45.41 40.45 12.31
C LEU A 4 46.52 39.40 12.44
N ASN A 5 46.42 38.58 13.49
CA ASN A 5 47.32 37.47 13.74
C ASN A 5 47.24 36.45 12.59
N ARG A 6 48.38 35.99 12.06
CA ARG A 6 48.43 35.03 10.94
C ARG A 6 47.62 33.76 11.22
N THR A 7 47.59 33.30 12.46
CA THR A 7 46.76 32.14 12.87
C THR A 7 45.25 32.39 12.74
N ALA A 8 44.78 33.61 12.97
CA ALA A 8 43.39 33.97 12.77
C ALA A 8 43.01 33.95 11.28
N ILE A 9 43.92 34.39 10.40
CA ILE A 9 43.74 34.36 8.95
C ILE A 9 43.63 32.91 8.44
N TYR A 10 44.52 32.02 8.88
CA TYR A 10 44.45 30.60 8.52
C TYR A 10 43.20 29.90 9.05
N SER A 11 42.76 30.25 10.27
CA SER A 11 41.53 29.70 10.85
C SER A 11 40.29 30.13 10.05
N PHE A 12 40.22 31.40 9.64
CA PHE A 12 39.13 31.89 8.79
C PHE A 12 39.11 31.22 7.41
N LEU A 13 40.28 31.02 6.80
CA LEU A 13 40.42 30.32 5.52
C LEU A 13 39.94 28.86 5.62
N LEU A 14 40.28 28.17 6.71
CA LEU A 14 39.90 26.77 6.92
C LEU A 14 38.39 26.64 7.17
N VAL A 15 37.79 27.54 7.97
CA VAL A 15 36.34 27.62 8.15
C VAL A 15 35.62 27.90 6.83
N PHE A 16 36.15 28.81 6.01
CA PHE A 16 35.56 29.12 4.71
C PHE A 16 35.59 27.92 3.74
N ILE A 17 36.69 27.16 3.72
CA ILE A 17 36.81 25.93 2.93
C ILE A 17 35.80 24.87 3.40
N VAL A 18 35.65 24.70 4.72
CA VAL A 18 34.67 23.76 5.29
C VAL A 18 33.24 24.18 4.93
N LEU A 19 32.91 25.47 5.02
CA LEU A 19 31.59 25.98 4.64
C LEU A 19 31.30 25.78 3.15
N MET A 20 32.28 26.03 2.27
CA MET A 20 32.14 25.75 0.83
C MET A 20 31.93 24.25 0.56
N TYR A 21 32.62 23.38 1.29
CA TYR A 21 32.46 21.93 1.17
C TYR A 21 31.08 21.47 1.63
N LEU A 22 30.60 21.98 2.78
CA LEU A 22 29.25 21.69 3.30
C LEU A 22 28.16 22.21 2.36
N GLN A 23 28.34 23.39 1.75
CA GLN A 23 27.40 23.95 0.79
C GLN A 23 27.37 23.14 -0.51
N ARG A 24 28.51 22.61 -0.97
CA ARG A 24 28.56 21.66 -2.09
C ARG A 24 27.86 20.34 -1.77
N LEU A 25 28.05 19.79 -0.56
CA LEU A 25 27.34 18.59 -0.13
C LEU A 25 25.82 18.81 -0.08
N ARG A 26 25.37 19.97 0.46
CA ARG A 26 23.96 20.34 0.48
C ARG A 26 23.37 20.46 -0.93
N ASN A 27 24.08 21.11 -1.85
CA ASN A 27 23.62 21.23 -3.24
C ASN A 27 23.57 19.88 -3.95
N LYS A 28 24.54 18.99 -3.69
CA LYS A 28 24.52 17.62 -4.24
C LYS A 28 23.33 16.82 -3.70
N TYR A 29 23.02 16.95 -2.42
CA TYR A 29 21.84 16.35 -1.80
C TYR A 29 20.53 16.89 -2.40
N PHE A 30 20.44 18.21 -2.62
CA PHE A 30 19.26 18.85 -3.19
C PHE A 30 19.02 18.44 -4.65
N LEU A 31 20.08 18.38 -5.47
CA LEU A 31 20.01 17.92 -6.85
C LEU A 31 19.56 16.45 -6.92
N GLN A 32 20.06 15.60 -6.02
CA GLN A 32 19.68 14.18 -5.97
C GLN A 32 18.20 13.99 -5.55
N ASN A 33 17.67 14.84 -4.67
CA ASN A 33 16.25 14.82 -4.33
C ASN A 33 15.37 15.32 -5.49
N GLN A 34 15.80 16.37 -6.19
CA GLN A 34 15.07 16.91 -7.33
C GLN A 34 15.03 15.91 -8.49
N GLU A 35 16.14 15.22 -8.78
CA GLU A 35 16.19 14.14 -9.77
C GLU A 35 15.29 12.95 -9.38
N SER A 36 15.16 12.66 -8.07
CA SER A 36 14.26 11.62 -7.56
C SER A 36 12.76 12.00 -7.61
N GLU A 37 12.43 13.29 -7.45
CA GLU A 37 11.07 13.80 -7.61
C GLU A 37 10.66 13.87 -9.09
N ASP A 38 11.56 14.33 -9.96
CA ASP A 38 11.33 14.38 -11.41
C ASP A 38 11.20 12.96 -12.01
N LEU A 39 11.96 11.97 -11.53
CA LEU A 39 11.77 10.56 -11.88
C LEU A 39 10.43 9.98 -11.40
N ASN A 40 9.88 10.47 -10.28
CA ASN A 40 8.57 10.05 -9.80
C ASN A 40 7.42 10.66 -10.63
N LEU A 41 7.62 11.87 -11.20
CA LEU A 41 6.63 12.51 -12.08
C LEU A 41 6.58 11.91 -13.49
N GLN A 42 7.69 11.34 -13.98
CA GLN A 42 7.80 10.72 -15.31
C GLN A 42 7.57 9.20 -15.32
N LYS A 43 6.87 8.65 -14.34
CA LYS A 43 6.57 7.21 -14.26
C LYS A 43 5.69 6.81 -15.45
N GLU A 44 6.32 6.36 -16.54
CA GLU A 44 5.62 5.59 -17.57
C GLU A 44 4.93 4.42 -16.87
N ARG A 45 3.62 4.28 -17.12
CA ARG A 45 2.83 3.22 -16.53
C ARG A 45 3.51 1.89 -16.85
N PRO A 46 3.75 1.03 -15.84
CA PRO A 46 4.39 -0.25 -16.08
C PRO A 46 3.62 -1.00 -17.18
N PRO A 47 4.33 -1.73 -18.06
CA PRO A 47 3.69 -2.44 -19.15
C PRO A 47 2.60 -3.35 -18.59
N LEU A 48 1.42 -3.25 -19.20
CA LEU A 48 0.23 -4.03 -18.89
C LEU A 48 0.63 -5.49 -18.67
N ILE A 49 0.44 -5.99 -17.45
CA ILE A 49 0.14 -7.41 -17.31
C ILE A 49 -1.15 -7.55 -18.09
N GLU A 50 -1.08 -8.25 -19.23
CA GLU A 50 -2.21 -8.56 -20.08
C GLU A 50 -3.30 -9.11 -19.17
N TYR A 51 -4.30 -8.26 -18.89
CA TYR A 51 -5.38 -8.58 -17.98
C TYR A 51 -6.14 -9.70 -18.69
N THR A 52 -5.75 -10.94 -18.42
CA THR A 52 -6.44 -12.10 -18.94
C THR A 52 -7.75 -12.10 -18.17
N ILE A 53 -8.74 -11.40 -18.73
CA ILE A 53 -10.10 -11.41 -18.26
C ILE A 53 -10.53 -12.86 -18.47
N GLU A 54 -10.40 -13.67 -17.42
CA GLU A 54 -11.12 -14.93 -17.35
C GLU A 54 -12.59 -14.59 -17.60
N LYS A 55 -13.05 -14.99 -18.79
CA LYS A 55 -14.31 -14.58 -19.39
C LYS A 55 -15.44 -14.66 -18.37
N PHE A 56 -16.06 -13.50 -18.11
CA PHE A 56 -17.39 -13.32 -17.56
C PHE A 56 -17.76 -14.39 -16.51
N GLY A 57 -17.20 -14.26 -15.31
CA GLY A 57 -17.90 -14.79 -14.14
C GLY A 57 -19.33 -14.25 -14.07
N VAL A 58 -20.18 -14.86 -13.24
CA VAL A 58 -21.57 -14.42 -13.05
C VAL A 58 -21.60 -12.91 -12.79
N GLU A 59 -22.42 -12.15 -13.53
CA GLU A 59 -22.61 -10.72 -13.29
C GLU A 59 -23.20 -10.49 -11.89
N GLY A 60 -22.73 -9.47 -11.18
CA GLY A 60 -23.28 -9.09 -9.88
C GLY A 60 -24.57 -8.30 -10.03
N ASP A 61 -25.27 -8.09 -8.92
CA ASP A 61 -26.52 -7.34 -8.95
C ASP A 61 -26.29 -5.87 -9.31
N ARG A 62 -27.24 -5.28 -10.04
CA ARG A 62 -27.31 -3.82 -10.22
C ARG A 62 -27.87 -3.21 -8.96
N GLN A 63 -27.04 -2.42 -8.28
CA GLN A 63 -27.39 -1.82 -7.00
C GLN A 63 -27.24 -0.29 -7.06
N ASN A 64 -28.25 0.42 -6.54
CA ASN A 64 -28.09 1.82 -6.15
C ASN A 64 -27.43 1.86 -4.78
N TYR A 65 -26.43 2.72 -4.62
CA TYR A 65 -25.74 2.90 -3.34
C TYR A 65 -26.27 4.16 -2.66
N SER A 66 -26.57 4.04 -1.38
CA SER A 66 -26.90 5.14 -0.48
C SER A 66 -26.13 4.91 0.82
N ILE A 67 -25.03 5.64 0.99
CA ILE A 67 -24.05 5.43 2.07
C ILE A 67 -24.08 6.66 2.98
N GLN A 68 -24.55 6.46 4.21
CA GLN A 68 -24.44 7.49 5.23
C GLN A 68 -22.97 7.67 5.60
N THR A 69 -22.43 8.86 5.35
CA THR A 69 -21.03 9.13 5.65
C THR A 69 -20.87 9.62 7.10
N GLU A 70 -19.84 9.09 7.77
CA GLU A 70 -19.50 9.39 9.16
C GLU A 70 -18.46 10.50 9.24
N LYS A 71 -18.66 11.44 10.15
CA LYS A 71 -17.72 12.52 10.43
C LYS A 71 -16.50 12.00 11.21
N HIS A 72 -15.30 12.35 10.77
CA HIS A 72 -14.05 12.03 11.46
C HIS A 72 -13.20 13.27 11.71
N SER A 73 -12.85 13.49 12.98
CA SER A 73 -11.93 14.53 13.47
C SER A 73 -12.22 15.93 12.92
N ASP A 74 -13.49 16.26 12.71
CA ASP A 74 -13.91 17.54 12.12
C ASP A 74 -13.32 17.87 10.73
N GLU A 75 -12.64 16.94 10.06
CA GLU A 75 -11.96 17.21 8.78
C GLU A 75 -12.43 16.31 7.63
N TYR A 76 -12.86 15.09 7.92
CA TYR A 76 -13.15 14.08 6.89
C TYR A 76 -14.56 13.51 7.04
N CYS A 77 -15.11 13.05 5.93
CA CYS A 77 -16.32 12.24 5.87
C CYS A 77 -15.96 10.87 5.31
N ILE A 78 -16.44 9.81 5.97
CA ILE A 78 -16.05 8.42 5.67
C ILE A 78 -17.29 7.62 5.29
N GLY A 79 -17.25 6.96 4.12
CA GLY A 79 -18.22 5.95 3.74
C GLY A 79 -17.65 4.54 3.96
N TYR A 80 -18.19 3.81 4.93
CA TYR A 80 -17.82 2.41 5.15
C TYR A 80 -18.65 1.48 4.28
N SER A 81 -18.02 0.40 3.80
CA SER A 81 -18.68 -0.70 3.10
C SER A 81 -19.48 -0.24 1.88
N PHE A 82 -18.93 0.74 1.14
CA PHE A 82 -19.49 1.19 -0.13
C PHE A 82 -19.66 0.01 -1.08
N LEU A 83 -18.61 -0.82 -1.19
CA LEU A 83 -18.66 -2.12 -1.83
C LEU A 83 -18.25 -3.17 -0.81
N LYS A 84 -18.95 -4.30 -0.77
CA LYS A 84 -18.66 -5.38 0.18
C LYS A 84 -18.23 -6.64 -0.55
N ALA A 85 -17.19 -7.30 -0.03
CA ALA A 85 -16.77 -8.61 -0.51
C ALA A 85 -17.91 -9.63 -0.33
N THR A 86 -18.11 -10.50 -1.31
CA THR A 86 -19.17 -11.53 -1.24
C THR A 86 -18.72 -12.80 -0.54
N GLU A 87 -17.41 -13.03 -0.40
CA GLU A 87 -16.87 -14.21 0.29
C GLU A 87 -16.21 -13.85 1.62
N THR A 88 -16.30 -14.77 2.57
CA THR A 88 -15.74 -14.62 3.91
C THR A 88 -14.37 -15.26 4.06
N PHE A 89 -13.99 -16.19 3.17
CA PHE A 89 -12.74 -16.98 3.26
C PHE A 89 -12.61 -17.80 4.56
N ARG A 90 -13.73 -18.07 5.24
CA ARG A 90 -13.79 -18.93 6.41
C ARG A 90 -13.96 -20.37 5.95
N GLU A 91 -12.90 -21.16 6.14
CA GLU A 91 -12.83 -22.55 5.71
C GLU A 91 -13.17 -23.52 6.86
N PRO A 92 -13.45 -24.80 6.58
CA PRO A 92 -13.75 -25.81 7.62
C PRO A 92 -12.59 -26.09 8.60
N ASP A 93 -11.40 -25.55 8.36
CA ASP A 93 -10.26 -25.66 9.27
C ASP A 93 -10.43 -24.86 10.57
N GLY A 94 -11.45 -23.99 10.64
CA GLY A 94 -11.77 -23.19 11.82
C GLY A 94 -10.81 -22.04 12.08
N LEU A 95 -9.90 -21.73 11.15
CA LEU A 95 -8.94 -20.64 11.28
C LEU A 95 -9.52 -19.32 10.73
N GLU A 96 -9.22 -18.23 11.41
CA GLU A 96 -9.55 -16.87 10.98
C GLU A 96 -8.79 -16.51 9.70
N PRO A 97 -9.45 -16.08 8.62
CA PRO A 97 -8.77 -15.61 7.42
C PRO A 97 -8.00 -14.32 7.69
N VAL A 98 -6.91 -14.09 6.94
CA VAL A 98 -6.14 -12.85 7.08
C VAL A 98 -6.62 -11.82 6.05
N THR A 99 -7.19 -10.72 6.51
CA THR A 99 -7.59 -9.61 5.62
C THR A 99 -6.38 -8.77 5.28
N LEU A 100 -6.16 -8.52 3.99
CA LEU A 100 -5.27 -7.45 3.53
C LEU A 100 -5.95 -6.11 3.79
N ALA A 101 -5.43 -5.35 4.76
CA ALA A 101 -5.87 -3.99 5.04
C ALA A 101 -4.90 -3.01 4.38
N THR A 102 -5.38 -2.33 3.33
CA THR A 102 -4.54 -1.44 2.52
C THR A 102 -5.25 -0.13 2.21
N HIS A 103 -4.53 0.79 1.57
CA HIS A 103 -5.02 2.12 1.30
C HIS A 103 -4.53 2.61 -0.06
N ALA A 104 -5.34 3.44 -0.70
CA ALA A 104 -5.02 4.02 -1.99
C ALA A 104 -5.58 5.43 -2.14
N THR A 105 -5.09 6.14 -3.14
CA THR A 105 -5.74 7.26 -3.81
C THR A 105 -6.35 6.78 -5.14
N SER A 106 -7.19 7.60 -5.75
CA SER A 106 -7.89 7.27 -7.00
C SER A 106 -6.96 6.95 -8.18
N ASP A 107 -5.81 7.61 -8.29
CA ASP A 107 -4.79 7.38 -9.32
C ASP A 107 -4.04 6.05 -9.19
N MET A 108 -4.20 5.35 -8.07
CA MET A 108 -3.66 4.00 -7.89
C MET A 108 -4.60 2.91 -8.44
N ILE A 109 -5.55 3.26 -9.33
CA ILE A 109 -6.57 2.34 -9.82
C ILE A 109 -5.97 1.07 -10.43
N ASP A 110 -4.82 1.18 -11.12
CA ASP A 110 -4.04 0.05 -11.61
C ASP A 110 -3.75 -1.00 -10.52
N ALA A 111 -3.27 -0.53 -9.37
CA ALA A 111 -2.93 -1.40 -8.25
C ALA A 111 -4.19 -2.01 -7.62
N ILE A 112 -5.25 -1.20 -7.45
CA ILE A 112 -6.52 -1.64 -6.86
C ILE A 112 -7.12 -2.80 -7.67
N GLU A 113 -7.09 -2.69 -9.00
CA GLU A 113 -7.58 -3.74 -9.90
C GLU A 113 -6.72 -5.01 -9.88
N MET A 114 -5.41 -4.87 -9.68
CA MET A 114 -4.52 -6.02 -9.61
C MET A 114 -4.60 -6.77 -8.26
N MET A 115 -4.94 -6.09 -7.17
CA MET A 115 -4.93 -6.66 -5.81
C MET A 115 -5.67 -8.00 -5.67
N PRO A 116 -6.88 -8.23 -6.23
CA PRO A 116 -7.57 -9.52 -6.16
C PRO A 116 -6.80 -10.70 -6.79
N GLN A 117 -5.88 -10.44 -7.71
CA GLN A 117 -5.00 -11.44 -8.31
C GLN A 117 -3.75 -11.69 -7.44
N LEU A 118 -3.33 -10.68 -6.68
CA LEU A 118 -2.11 -10.74 -5.87
C LEU A 118 -2.34 -11.32 -4.47
N TRP A 119 -3.56 -11.18 -3.93
CA TRP A 119 -3.93 -11.62 -2.60
C TRP A 119 -4.96 -12.75 -2.64
N ASP A 120 -4.70 -13.81 -1.88
CA ASP A 120 -5.46 -15.06 -1.80
C ASP A 120 -6.41 -15.12 -0.60
N GLY A 121 -6.80 -13.97 -0.06
CA GLY A 121 -7.78 -13.84 1.03
C GLY A 121 -8.71 -12.62 0.86
N PRO A 122 -9.41 -12.20 1.94
CA PRO A 122 -10.23 -11.00 1.93
C PRO A 122 -9.35 -9.73 1.86
N ILE A 123 -9.86 -8.68 1.22
CA ILE A 123 -9.20 -7.38 1.06
C ILE A 123 -10.14 -6.29 1.57
N SER A 124 -9.62 -5.40 2.41
CA SER A 124 -10.29 -4.15 2.76
C SER A 124 -9.40 -2.98 2.37
N ILE A 125 -9.95 -2.06 1.60
CA ILE A 125 -9.23 -0.90 1.08
C ILE A 125 -9.92 0.40 1.45
N GLY A 126 -9.14 1.34 1.98
CA GLY A 126 -9.54 2.74 2.10
C GLY A 126 -9.07 3.55 0.90
N VAL A 127 -10.01 4.08 0.11
CA VAL A 127 -9.72 4.95 -1.05
C VAL A 127 -10.01 6.41 -0.71
N PHE A 128 -8.98 7.26 -0.77
CA PHE A 128 -9.18 8.70 -0.60
C PHE A 128 -9.57 9.33 -1.93
N VAL A 129 -10.65 10.12 -1.92
CA VAL A 129 -11.18 10.81 -3.09
C VAL A 129 -11.44 12.28 -2.79
N ASP A 130 -11.45 13.10 -3.81
CA ASP A 130 -11.98 14.47 -3.76
C ASP A 130 -13.03 14.67 -4.87
N TYR A 131 -13.46 15.91 -5.06
CA TYR A 131 -14.45 16.26 -6.08
C TYR A 131 -13.99 15.92 -7.51
N HIS A 132 -12.70 16.02 -7.81
CA HIS A 132 -12.16 15.77 -9.14
C HIS A 132 -11.92 14.28 -9.39
N SER A 133 -11.75 13.49 -8.33
CA SER A 133 -11.45 12.07 -8.42
C SER A 133 -12.57 11.13 -7.99
N SER A 134 -13.78 11.65 -7.69
CA SER A 134 -14.92 10.85 -7.25
C SER A 134 -15.42 9.84 -8.30
N ASN A 135 -15.09 10.04 -9.58
CA ASN A 135 -15.42 9.10 -10.66
C ASN A 135 -14.80 7.70 -10.45
N VAL A 136 -13.75 7.57 -9.63
CA VAL A 136 -13.20 6.27 -9.24
C VAL A 136 -14.25 5.40 -8.55
N LEU A 137 -15.18 5.98 -7.78
CA LEU A 137 -16.20 5.21 -7.06
C LEU A 137 -17.20 4.55 -8.03
N GLU A 138 -17.58 5.26 -9.10
CA GLU A 138 -18.41 4.70 -10.17
C GLU A 138 -17.67 3.56 -10.88
N PHE A 139 -16.41 3.77 -11.24
CA PHE A 139 -15.59 2.74 -11.87
C PHE A 139 -15.43 1.49 -10.99
N LEU A 140 -15.15 1.65 -9.69
CA LEU A 140 -15.05 0.54 -8.75
C LEU A 140 -16.37 -0.23 -8.59
N SER A 141 -17.51 0.47 -8.63
CA SER A 141 -18.84 -0.17 -8.61
C SER A 141 -19.09 -1.02 -9.86
N GLU A 142 -18.63 -0.57 -11.03
CA GLU A 142 -18.75 -1.32 -12.28
C GLU A 142 -17.82 -2.55 -12.27
N ILE A 143 -16.59 -2.41 -11.77
CA ILE A 143 -15.67 -3.55 -11.61
C ILE A 143 -16.25 -4.57 -10.62
N HIS A 144 -16.76 -4.13 -9.48
CA HIS A 144 -17.37 -5.04 -8.50
C HIS A 144 -18.56 -5.79 -9.09
N ARG A 145 -19.37 -5.15 -9.93
CA ARG A 145 -20.45 -5.82 -10.66
C ARG A 145 -19.94 -6.81 -11.72
N CYS A 146 -18.93 -6.43 -12.50
CA CYS A 146 -18.54 -7.19 -13.69
C CYS A 146 -17.42 -8.22 -13.47
N ASP A 147 -16.48 -7.98 -12.54
CA ASP A 147 -15.36 -8.89 -12.24
C ASP A 147 -15.61 -9.66 -10.94
N ILE A 148 -15.90 -10.96 -11.08
CA ILE A 148 -16.13 -11.87 -9.96
C ILE A 148 -14.91 -11.98 -9.03
N ARG A 149 -13.68 -11.86 -9.55
CA ARG A 149 -12.45 -11.96 -8.75
C ARG A 149 -12.36 -10.76 -7.80
N PHE A 150 -12.73 -9.58 -8.29
CA PHE A 150 -12.84 -8.37 -7.49
C PHE A 150 -13.96 -8.49 -6.45
N ARG A 151 -15.17 -8.84 -6.90
CA ARG A 151 -16.36 -8.93 -6.02
C ARG A 151 -16.20 -9.89 -4.85
N ARG A 152 -15.59 -11.05 -5.08
CA ARG A 152 -15.40 -12.07 -4.04
C ARG A 152 -14.51 -11.58 -2.90
N LYS A 153 -13.49 -10.77 -3.20
CA LYS A 153 -12.41 -10.43 -2.26
C LYS A 153 -12.48 -9.01 -1.70
N MET A 154 -12.96 -8.05 -2.48
CA MET A 154 -12.75 -6.63 -2.21
C MET A 154 -13.90 -5.99 -1.43
N THR A 155 -13.56 -5.40 -0.28
CA THR A 155 -14.41 -4.45 0.45
C THR A 155 -13.81 -3.05 0.32
N VAL A 156 -14.58 -2.12 -0.25
CA VAL A 156 -14.15 -0.75 -0.52
C VAL A 156 -14.81 0.21 0.46
N HIS A 157 -13.96 1.01 1.09
CA HIS A 157 -14.32 2.15 1.92
C HIS A 157 -13.75 3.40 1.25
N PHE A 158 -14.37 4.55 1.47
CA PHE A 158 -13.85 5.79 0.94
C PHE A 158 -13.91 6.91 1.97
N ALA A 159 -13.04 7.89 1.80
CA ALA A 159 -13.12 9.13 2.54
C ALA A 159 -12.79 10.32 1.64
N PHE A 160 -13.38 11.46 1.97
CA PHE A 160 -13.10 12.73 1.34
C PHE A 160 -13.05 13.82 2.40
N ARG A 161 -12.34 14.90 2.09
CA ARG A 161 -12.26 16.06 2.99
C ARG A 161 -13.58 16.81 3.00
N ARG A 162 -14.03 17.19 4.20
CA ARG A 162 -15.26 17.97 4.35
C ARG A 162 -15.06 19.37 3.78
N ALA A 163 -16.07 19.90 3.10
CA ALA A 163 -16.01 21.26 2.57
C ALA A 163 -15.98 22.30 3.70
N PRO A 164 -15.29 23.44 3.53
CA PRO A 164 -15.43 24.58 4.43
C PRO A 164 -16.92 24.93 4.57
N PHE A 165 -17.40 25.17 5.80
CA PHE A 165 -18.79 25.49 6.15
C PHE A 165 -19.80 24.35 6.15
N GLN A 166 -19.41 23.13 5.79
CA GLN A 166 -20.31 21.99 5.89
C GLN A 166 -20.37 21.50 7.35
N ALA A 167 -21.56 21.56 7.96
CA ALA A 167 -21.79 21.16 9.35
C ALA A 167 -21.80 19.63 9.54
N GLU A 168 -22.42 18.93 8.59
CA GLU A 168 -22.65 17.48 8.63
C GLU A 168 -22.11 16.80 7.38
N CYS A 169 -21.70 15.53 7.52
CA CYS A 169 -21.26 14.74 6.39
C CYS A 169 -22.46 14.32 5.52
N PRO A 170 -22.35 14.41 4.18
CA PRO A 170 -23.49 14.25 3.31
C PRO A 170 -23.85 12.77 3.12
N LEU A 171 -25.10 12.48 2.78
CA LEU A 171 -25.46 11.17 2.24
C LEU A 171 -24.78 11.02 0.87
N PHE A 172 -24.00 9.96 0.70
CA PHE A 172 -23.42 9.64 -0.61
C PHE A 172 -24.40 8.75 -1.39
N GLU A 173 -24.77 9.18 -2.59
CA GLU A 173 -25.65 8.43 -3.47
C GLU A 173 -24.97 8.15 -4.81
N LEU A 174 -25.04 6.90 -5.27
CA LEU A 174 -24.58 6.49 -6.59
C LEU A 174 -25.64 5.62 -7.23
N LYS A 175 -26.14 6.05 -8.39
CA LYS A 175 -27.10 5.25 -9.17
C LYS A 175 -26.36 4.14 -9.92
N HIS A 176 -27.01 2.99 -10.06
CA HIS A 176 -26.48 1.94 -10.90
C HIS A 176 -26.33 2.42 -12.35
N SER A 177 -25.27 1.97 -13.00
CA SER A 177 -25.06 2.16 -14.43
C SER A 177 -26.06 1.31 -15.23
N ASN A 178 -26.54 1.85 -16.35
CA ASN A 178 -27.31 1.07 -17.33
C ASN A 178 -26.40 0.24 -18.26
N ARG A 179 -25.09 0.51 -18.27
CA ARG A 179 -24.09 -0.18 -19.10
C ARG A 179 -24.07 -1.69 -18.81
N SER A 180 -24.04 -2.51 -19.84
CA SER A 180 -23.76 -3.96 -19.73
C SER A 180 -22.31 -4.20 -19.35
N CYS A 181 -21.98 -5.39 -18.81
CA CYS A 181 -20.58 -5.71 -18.54
C CYS A 181 -19.74 -5.79 -19.82
N GLN A 182 -20.31 -6.20 -20.96
CA GLN A 182 -19.59 -6.17 -22.24
C GLN A 182 -19.20 -4.74 -22.63
N GLU A 183 -20.12 -3.79 -22.52
CA GLU A 183 -19.83 -2.37 -22.81
C GLU A 183 -18.84 -1.77 -21.81
N PHE A 184 -18.91 -2.15 -20.54
CA PHE A 184 -17.93 -1.72 -19.53
C PHE A 184 -16.53 -2.19 -19.91
N TYR A 185 -16.35 -3.47 -20.26
CA TYR A 185 -15.06 -3.99 -20.71
C TYR A 185 -14.57 -3.33 -22.01
N ALA A 186 -15.47 -3.08 -22.95
CA ALA A 186 -15.12 -2.39 -24.20
C ALA A 186 -14.64 -0.95 -24.00
N SER A 187 -15.11 -0.28 -22.94
CA SER A 187 -14.73 1.10 -22.58
C SER A 187 -13.77 1.17 -21.39
N HIS A 188 -13.28 0.03 -20.90
CA HIS A 188 -12.57 -0.10 -19.64
C HIS A 188 -11.33 0.80 -19.55
N GLU A 189 -10.44 0.69 -20.54
CA GLU A 189 -9.20 1.47 -20.58
C GLU A 189 -9.48 2.99 -20.64
N TYR A 190 -10.49 3.41 -21.42
CA TYR A 190 -10.89 4.80 -21.50
C TYR A 190 -11.41 5.33 -20.16
N LEU A 191 -12.32 4.59 -19.52
CA LEU A 191 -12.87 4.96 -18.21
C LEU A 191 -11.77 5.03 -17.16
N ARG A 192 -10.89 4.03 -17.14
CA ARG A 192 -9.75 3.96 -16.23
C ARG A 192 -8.79 5.12 -16.41
N ASN A 193 -8.45 5.47 -17.66
CA ASN A 193 -7.57 6.58 -18.00
C ASN A 193 -8.17 7.95 -17.66
N SER A 194 -9.49 8.04 -17.48
CA SER A 194 -10.18 9.26 -17.05
C SER A 194 -10.12 9.51 -15.53
N ILE A 195 -9.65 8.52 -14.75
CA ILE A 195 -9.51 8.65 -13.31
C ILE A 195 -8.22 9.41 -13.02
N VAL A 196 -8.35 10.50 -12.27
CA VAL A 196 -7.24 11.35 -11.86
C VAL A 196 -6.99 11.23 -10.37
N GLY A 197 -5.77 11.55 -9.94
CA GLY A 197 -5.41 11.60 -8.52
C GLY A 197 -6.13 12.76 -7.81
N PRO A 198 -6.34 12.66 -6.49
CA PRO A 198 -6.84 13.79 -5.72
C PRO A 198 -5.82 14.92 -5.73
N PHE A 199 -6.28 16.16 -5.77
CA PHE A 199 -5.42 17.35 -5.69
C PHE A 199 -4.92 17.60 -4.26
N GLN A 200 -5.64 17.08 -3.26
CA GLN A 200 -5.39 17.33 -1.85
C GLN A 200 -4.35 16.37 -1.25
N LEU A 201 -3.73 16.80 -0.15
CA LEU A 201 -2.82 15.94 0.62
C LEU A 201 -3.55 14.69 1.12
N TYR A 202 -2.97 13.54 0.80
CA TYR A 202 -3.50 12.23 1.10
C TYR A 202 -3.29 11.80 2.56
N PRO A 203 -4.36 11.62 3.37
CA PRO A 203 -4.23 11.22 4.78
C PRO A 203 -4.03 9.69 4.92
N SER A 204 -2.86 9.19 4.54
CA SER A 204 -2.58 7.74 4.46
C SER A 204 -2.88 6.97 5.76
N ASN A 205 -2.55 7.54 6.92
CA ASN A 205 -2.86 6.91 8.22
C ASN A 205 -4.36 6.81 8.50
N LEU A 206 -5.15 7.81 8.11
CA LEU A 206 -6.61 7.73 8.21
C LEU A 206 -7.13 6.59 7.34
N MET A 207 -6.63 6.47 6.10
CA MET A 207 -7.08 5.43 5.18
C MET A 207 -6.70 4.02 5.64
N ARG A 208 -5.52 3.85 6.24
CA ARG A 208 -5.12 2.61 6.92
C ARG A 208 -6.11 2.22 8.03
N ASN A 209 -6.51 3.19 8.86
CA ASN A 209 -7.45 2.95 9.95
C ASN A 209 -8.85 2.60 9.44
N ILE A 210 -9.30 3.26 8.36
CA ILE A 210 -10.58 2.96 7.70
C ILE A 210 -10.59 1.52 7.19
N ALA A 211 -9.53 1.11 6.47
CA ALA A 211 -9.40 -0.26 5.97
C ALA A 211 -9.39 -1.29 7.12
N ARG A 212 -8.65 -1.02 8.19
CA ARG A 212 -8.63 -1.91 9.37
C ARG A 212 -9.99 -2.03 10.05
N LYS A 213 -10.70 -0.91 10.23
CA LYS A 213 -12.05 -0.91 10.85
C LYS A 213 -13.08 -1.63 9.97
N GLY A 214 -12.90 -1.58 8.64
CA GLY A 214 -13.78 -2.19 7.66
C GLY A 214 -13.43 -3.64 7.25
N ALA A 215 -12.33 -4.18 7.76
CA ALA A 215 -11.88 -5.53 7.48
C ALA A 215 -12.93 -6.59 7.83
N GLN A 216 -13.00 -7.67 7.05
CA GLN A 216 -14.01 -8.74 7.20
C GLN A 216 -13.55 -9.88 8.12
N SER A 217 -12.33 -9.79 8.65
CA SER A 217 -11.74 -10.77 9.57
C SER A 217 -11.04 -10.08 10.73
N ASP A 218 -10.74 -10.83 11.80
CA ASP A 218 -10.12 -10.30 13.01
C ASP A 218 -8.59 -10.16 12.89
N ILE A 219 -7.97 -10.90 11.96
CA ILE A 219 -6.53 -10.85 11.70
C ILE A 219 -6.26 -10.02 10.45
N HIS A 220 -5.44 -8.97 10.58
CA HIS A 220 -5.13 -8.04 9.50
C HIS A 220 -3.66 -8.09 9.11
N PHE A 221 -3.40 -8.14 7.81
CA PHE A 221 -2.10 -7.85 7.23
C PHE A 221 -2.13 -6.43 6.65
N ILE A 222 -1.31 -5.53 7.22
CA ILE A 222 -1.25 -4.12 6.81
C ILE A 222 -0.16 -3.95 5.76
N MET A 223 -0.52 -3.39 4.60
CA MET A 223 0.39 -3.22 3.46
C MET A 223 0.10 -1.90 2.73
N ASP A 224 1.13 -1.22 2.24
CA ASP A 224 0.95 -0.04 1.39
C ASP A 224 0.43 -0.46 0.01
N GLY A 225 -0.38 0.39 -0.62
CA GLY A 225 -1.10 0.04 -1.85
C GLY A 225 -0.22 -0.21 -3.08
N ASP A 226 1.06 0.14 -3.03
CA ASP A 226 2.05 -0.07 -4.09
C ASP A 226 2.95 -1.31 -3.87
N MET A 227 2.77 -2.03 -2.76
CA MET A 227 3.52 -3.25 -2.50
C MET A 227 2.87 -4.46 -3.16
N ILE A 228 3.71 -5.43 -3.52
CA ILE A 228 3.28 -6.71 -4.08
C ILE A 228 3.64 -7.83 -3.10
N PRO A 229 2.67 -8.58 -2.56
CA PRO A 229 2.93 -9.65 -1.60
C PRO A 229 3.56 -10.87 -2.31
N SER A 230 4.17 -11.78 -1.55
CA SER A 230 4.59 -13.08 -2.13
C SER A 230 3.38 -13.87 -2.64
N GLN A 231 3.61 -14.86 -3.49
CA GLN A 231 2.53 -15.74 -3.96
C GLN A 231 1.93 -16.53 -2.79
N ASP A 232 0.61 -16.69 -2.78
CA ASP A 232 -0.18 -17.42 -1.77
C ASP A 232 0.09 -16.96 -0.33
N PHE A 233 0.37 -15.67 -0.15
CA PHE A 233 0.83 -15.14 1.13
C PHE A 233 -0.22 -15.33 2.22
N ALA A 234 -1.49 -15.01 1.95
CA ALA A 234 -2.56 -15.08 2.94
C ALA A 234 -2.72 -16.51 3.46
N THR A 235 -2.74 -17.49 2.56
CA THR A 235 -2.82 -18.93 2.90
C THR A 235 -1.60 -19.36 3.71
N LYS A 236 -0.39 -18.96 3.30
CA LYS A 236 0.86 -19.33 3.97
C LYS A 236 0.95 -18.79 5.40
N ILE A 237 0.49 -17.56 5.64
CA ILE A 237 0.57 -16.95 6.97
C ILE A 237 -0.62 -17.30 7.87
N LYS A 238 -1.75 -17.77 7.32
CA LYS A 238 -2.97 -18.04 8.10
C LYS A 238 -2.73 -18.90 9.34
N PRO A 239 -2.01 -20.05 9.29
CA PRO A 239 -1.83 -20.90 10.46
C PRO A 239 -1.07 -20.20 11.59
N ILE A 240 0.07 -19.59 11.26
CA ILE A 240 0.94 -18.95 12.26
C ILE A 240 0.35 -17.64 12.79
N ALA A 241 -0.43 -16.93 11.97
CA ALA A 241 -1.15 -15.74 12.41
C ALA A 241 -2.24 -16.09 13.44
N ASN A 242 -2.97 -17.19 13.25
CA ASN A 242 -3.96 -17.67 14.22
C ASN A 242 -3.33 -18.19 15.51
N GLU A 243 -2.08 -18.66 15.49
CA GLU A 243 -1.33 -19.06 16.68
C GLU A 243 -0.83 -17.85 17.50
N ILE A 244 -0.36 -16.80 16.83
CA ILE A 244 0.34 -15.68 17.46
C ILE A 244 -0.59 -14.50 17.77
N VAL A 245 -1.51 -14.18 16.85
CA VAL A 245 -2.45 -13.05 16.96
C VAL A 245 -3.72 -13.53 17.64
N ASP A 246 -3.60 -13.84 18.93
CA ASP A 246 -4.66 -14.42 19.76
C ASP A 246 -5.61 -13.38 20.41
N GLY A 247 -5.35 -12.09 20.19
CA GLY A 247 -6.07 -10.97 20.82
C GLY A 247 -5.84 -10.82 22.33
N LYS A 248 -5.05 -11.70 22.96
CA LYS A 248 -4.74 -11.72 24.40
C LYS A 248 -3.34 -11.21 24.69
N SER A 249 -2.41 -11.47 23.78
CA SER A 249 -1.01 -11.09 23.85
C SER A 249 -0.73 -9.86 22.96
N ARG A 250 0.23 -9.02 23.37
CA ARG A 250 0.69 -7.87 22.56
C ARG A 250 1.76 -8.29 21.55
N ARG A 251 1.53 -9.40 20.85
CA ARG A 251 2.44 -9.92 19.83
C ARG A 251 2.01 -9.46 18.45
N VAL A 252 2.97 -9.15 17.59
CA VAL A 252 2.73 -8.81 16.19
C VAL A 252 3.68 -9.59 15.29
N LEU A 253 3.22 -9.93 14.10
CA LEU A 253 4.03 -10.55 13.07
C LEU A 253 4.64 -9.47 12.18
N ALA A 254 5.94 -9.25 12.34
CA ALA A 254 6.71 -8.40 11.44
C ALA A 254 7.08 -9.17 10.17
N ILE A 255 6.87 -8.54 9.02
CA ILE A 255 7.23 -9.11 7.72
C ILE A 255 8.46 -8.42 7.14
N ARG A 256 9.22 -9.15 6.33
CA ARG A 256 10.37 -8.61 5.61
C ARG A 256 9.90 -7.95 4.32
N ARG A 257 10.36 -6.72 4.06
CA ARG A 257 10.06 -5.93 2.86
C ARG A 257 11.34 -5.68 2.07
N PHE A 258 11.21 -5.71 0.75
CA PHE A 258 12.29 -5.50 -0.21
C PHE A 258 11.87 -4.51 -1.30
N GLU A 259 12.86 -3.90 -1.96
CA GLU A 259 12.69 -3.04 -3.13
C GLU A 259 13.37 -3.68 -4.32
N THR A 260 12.69 -3.69 -5.46
CA THR A 260 13.23 -4.17 -6.73
C THR A 260 13.50 -2.98 -7.65
N SER A 261 14.66 -3.00 -8.31
CA SER A 261 15.03 -1.98 -9.30
C SER A 261 13.98 -1.85 -10.39
N HIS A 262 13.78 -0.63 -10.87
CA HIS A 262 12.87 -0.36 -11.98
C HIS A 262 13.18 -1.26 -13.20
N GLY A 263 12.13 -1.80 -13.83
CA GLY A 263 12.22 -2.71 -14.97
C GLY A 263 12.68 -4.15 -14.65
N ALA A 264 13.00 -4.47 -13.40
CA ALA A 264 13.30 -5.85 -13.00
C ALA A 264 12.06 -6.58 -12.48
N ASP A 265 12.00 -7.91 -12.72
CA ASP A 265 10.93 -8.76 -12.22
C ASP A 265 10.87 -8.77 -10.69
N ILE A 266 9.68 -8.49 -10.15
CA ILE A 266 9.45 -8.52 -8.71
C ILE A 266 9.38 -9.97 -8.24
N PRO A 267 10.27 -10.41 -7.32
CA PRO A 267 10.29 -11.78 -6.87
C PRO A 267 9.06 -12.09 -6.00
N ARG A 268 8.32 -13.16 -6.37
CA ARG A 268 7.11 -13.61 -5.66
C ARG A 268 7.33 -14.81 -4.74
N ASP A 269 8.56 -15.30 -4.63
CA ASP A 269 8.97 -16.40 -3.74
C ASP A 269 10.42 -16.21 -3.26
N HIS A 270 10.79 -16.88 -2.17
CA HIS A 270 12.10 -16.68 -1.52
C HIS A 270 13.29 -17.10 -2.41
N ARG A 271 13.11 -18.06 -3.33
CA ARG A 271 14.17 -18.53 -4.24
C ARG A 271 14.46 -17.47 -5.30
N LYS A 272 13.41 -16.92 -5.91
CA LYS A 272 13.52 -15.78 -6.84
C LYS A 272 14.06 -14.54 -6.14
N LEU A 273 13.65 -14.28 -4.89
CA LEU A 273 14.18 -13.18 -4.09
C LEU A 273 15.68 -13.32 -3.87
N LEU A 274 16.15 -14.50 -3.44
CA LEU A 274 17.58 -14.77 -3.26
C LEU A 274 18.36 -14.59 -4.57
N LYS A 275 17.84 -15.12 -5.68
CA LYS A 275 18.43 -14.94 -7.01
C LYS A 275 18.50 -13.45 -7.38
N SER A 276 17.42 -12.69 -7.19
CA SER A 276 17.34 -11.26 -7.50
C SER A 276 18.29 -10.43 -6.64
N LYS A 277 18.42 -10.76 -5.34
CA LYS A 277 19.40 -10.12 -4.43
C LYS A 277 20.84 -10.40 -4.84
N ARG A 278 21.17 -11.64 -5.20
CA ARG A 278 22.52 -12.01 -5.73
C ARG A 278 22.87 -11.28 -7.03
N LEU A 279 21.86 -11.01 -7.86
CA LEU A 279 22.00 -10.22 -9.09
C LEU A 279 21.96 -8.71 -8.85
N HIS A 280 21.90 -8.24 -7.60
CA HIS A 280 21.80 -6.81 -7.24
C HIS A 280 20.62 -6.12 -7.95
N LYS A 281 19.50 -6.84 -8.09
CA LYS A 281 18.24 -6.32 -8.63
C LYS A 281 17.20 -6.05 -7.54
N THR A 282 17.34 -6.69 -6.37
CA THR A 282 16.44 -6.51 -5.23
C THR A 282 17.25 -6.29 -3.96
N PHE A 283 16.78 -5.37 -3.12
CA PHE A 283 17.48 -4.88 -1.94
C PHE A 283 16.55 -4.80 -0.74
N GLU A 284 17.11 -4.64 0.45
CA GLU A 284 16.32 -4.28 1.62
C GLU A 284 15.63 -2.93 1.39
N PHE A 285 14.43 -2.77 1.94
CA PHE A 285 13.64 -1.56 1.79
C PHE A 285 14.43 -0.32 2.23
N HIS A 286 14.35 0.79 1.49
CA HIS A 286 15.08 2.02 1.78
C HIS A 286 16.60 1.85 1.95
N HIS A 287 17.22 0.80 1.37
CA HIS A 287 18.66 0.55 1.51
C HIS A 287 19.53 1.75 1.07
N ARG A 288 19.06 2.60 0.15
CA ARG A 288 19.78 3.80 -0.31
C ARG A 288 19.65 4.99 0.63
N PHE A 289 18.52 5.10 1.33
CA PHE A 289 18.14 6.30 2.08
C PHE A 289 18.35 6.13 3.58
N PHE A 290 18.00 4.97 4.13
CA PHE A 290 18.06 4.70 5.55
C PHE A 290 18.30 3.21 5.86
N ALA A 291 19.41 2.66 5.35
CA ALA A 291 19.78 1.26 5.57
C ALA A 291 19.79 0.86 7.05
N ALA A 292 20.25 1.74 7.95
CA ALA A 292 20.34 1.44 9.37
C ALA A 292 18.98 1.14 10.03
N GLY A 293 17.90 1.82 9.64
CA GLY A 293 16.58 1.58 10.21
C GLY A 293 15.76 0.50 9.50
N HIS A 294 16.26 -0.01 8.37
CA HIS A 294 15.58 -1.03 7.58
C HIS A 294 16.41 -2.30 7.40
N HIS A 295 17.55 -2.40 8.08
CA HIS A 295 18.36 -3.59 8.08
C HIS A 295 17.58 -4.75 8.68
N ILE A 296 17.69 -5.91 8.01
CA ILE A 296 17.02 -7.14 8.45
C ILE A 296 18.06 -8.06 9.09
N ASP A 297 18.06 -8.11 10.42
CA ASP A 297 18.95 -9.00 11.17
C ASP A 297 18.73 -10.48 10.80
N GLY A 298 19.84 -11.21 10.66
CA GLY A 298 19.82 -12.64 10.34
C GLY A 298 19.26 -12.97 8.96
N LEU A 299 19.28 -12.03 8.00
CA LEU A 299 18.74 -12.24 6.66
C LEU A 299 19.41 -13.42 5.93
N ASP A 300 20.73 -13.59 6.07
CA ASP A 300 21.45 -14.70 5.45
C ASP A 300 21.08 -16.06 6.06
N ASP A 301 20.90 -16.11 7.39
CA ASP A 301 20.38 -17.31 8.07
C ASP A 301 18.96 -17.63 7.60
N TRP A 302 18.12 -16.61 7.45
CA TRP A 302 16.76 -16.76 6.94
C TRP A 302 16.76 -17.33 5.51
N PHE A 303 17.63 -16.85 4.62
CA PHE A 303 17.75 -17.41 3.27
C PHE A 303 18.26 -18.86 3.29
N ARG A 304 19.23 -19.19 4.15
CA ARG A 304 19.71 -20.57 4.31
C ARG A 304 18.60 -21.49 4.79
N ALA A 305 17.85 -21.11 5.82
CA ALA A 305 16.75 -21.90 6.35
C ALA A 305 15.62 -22.07 5.32
N SER A 306 15.21 -20.97 4.68
CA SER A 306 14.13 -20.98 3.67
C SER A 306 14.49 -21.83 2.44
N GLY A 307 15.77 -21.96 2.09
CA GLY A 307 16.20 -22.82 0.99
C GLY A 307 15.89 -24.31 1.15
N HIS A 308 15.57 -24.78 2.36
CA HIS A 308 15.29 -26.19 2.65
C HIS A 308 13.79 -26.50 2.81
N SER A 309 12.93 -25.50 2.97
CA SER A 309 11.48 -25.71 3.19
C SER A 309 10.67 -24.49 2.78
N ASP A 310 9.49 -24.73 2.19
CA ASP A 310 8.49 -23.70 1.89
C ASP A 310 7.55 -23.41 3.10
N MET A 311 7.76 -24.10 4.23
CA MET A 311 7.00 -23.84 5.45
C MET A 311 7.34 -22.47 6.03
N VAL A 312 6.29 -21.71 6.37
CA VAL A 312 6.45 -20.44 7.11
C VAL A 312 6.90 -20.75 8.54
N SER A 313 7.90 -20.01 8.99
CA SER A 313 8.37 -20.03 10.38
C SER A 313 8.62 -18.61 10.85
N THR A 314 8.55 -18.41 12.15
CA THR A 314 8.84 -17.14 12.81
C THR A 314 10.05 -17.28 13.72
N LYS A 315 10.78 -16.19 13.87
CA LYS A 315 11.81 -16.02 14.89
C LYS A 315 11.41 -14.83 15.73
N GLU A 316 11.38 -14.99 17.04
CA GLU A 316 11.14 -13.88 17.94
C GLU A 316 12.30 -12.88 17.85
N VAL A 317 11.94 -11.60 17.78
CA VAL A 317 12.88 -10.48 17.79
C VAL A 317 12.43 -9.58 18.93
N ALA A 318 13.33 -9.36 19.90
CA ALA A 318 13.06 -8.45 21.01
C ALA A 318 12.85 -7.03 20.44
N TYR A 319 11.76 -6.38 20.85
CA TYR A 319 11.52 -4.98 20.50
C TYR A 319 12.34 -4.09 21.46
N PRO A 320 13.41 -3.41 21.01
CA PRO A 320 14.40 -2.82 21.94
C PRO A 320 13.95 -1.56 22.68
N LEU A 321 12.67 -1.20 22.65
CA LEU A 321 12.17 0.04 23.24
C LEU A 321 10.93 -0.29 24.07
N PHE A 322 10.97 0.10 25.35
CA PHE A 322 10.10 -0.30 26.46
C PHE A 322 10.60 -1.51 27.27
N SER A 323 11.73 -1.32 27.97
CA SER A 323 11.77 -1.77 29.36
C SER A 323 10.65 -1.04 30.10
N VAL A 324 9.49 -1.68 30.21
CA VAL A 324 8.55 -1.32 31.26
C VAL A 324 9.28 -1.69 32.54
N GLU A 325 9.83 -0.68 33.24
CA GLU A 325 10.16 -0.88 34.64
C GLU A 325 8.82 -1.19 35.32
N ASP A 326 8.69 -2.45 35.77
CA ASP A 326 7.54 -3.00 36.50
C ASP A 326 7.25 -2.25 37.81
#